data_AF-A0A8J4QMJ6-F1
#
_entry.id   AF-A0A8J4QMJ6-F1
#
_cell.length_a   1.000
_cell.length_b   1.000
_cell.length_c   1.000
_cell.angle_alpha   90.00
_cell.angle_beta   90.00
_cell.angle_gamma   90.00
#
_symmetry.space_group_name_H-M   'P 1'
#
loop_
_entity.id
_entity.type
_entity.pdbx_description
1 polymer ?
#
loop_
_entity_poly.entity_id
_entity_poly.type
_entity_poly.pdbx_seq_one_letter_code
_entity_poly.pdbx_strand_id
1 'polypeptide(L)'
;MALVTNKQAFSSSFTQRCRYDVFLSFRGEDTRNGFTSNLNGILRHNGINTFMDDELQRGNRISTEILEAIESSKISIIVFSKNYATSTWCLDELVKILECKKNGQVVFPVFYKVDPSKVRSQKGKFGEVLAKHEENFKYDTNKVQRWRAALNEASNLSGWHYKNDRPQFRLIQEIFEEISKSEVSKKHRRLLCYEDDPEVLNGDTGFDEIRGITLSLPQPRKMQLNLGKMKSLKYLTIRNVTCEDLKSLPNGLRLLDWNEFPLSSLPSTFEPTKLVVLNMQRSHIELDKNFEV
;
A
#
# COMPACT_ATOMS: atom_id res chain seq x y z
N MET A 1 27.99 27.81 46.15
CA MET A 1 28.14 27.31 44.77
C MET A 1 27.12 26.22 44.54
N ALA A 2 26.04 26.52 43.82
CA ALA A 2 24.98 25.56 43.51
C ALA A 2 25.38 24.75 42.26
N LEU A 3 25.44 23.43 42.41
CA LEU A 3 25.63 22.47 41.32
C LEU A 3 24.36 22.39 40.48
N VAL A 4 24.38 23.03 39.31
CA VAL A 4 23.35 22.85 38.28
C VAL A 4 23.63 21.53 37.58
N THR A 5 22.80 20.51 37.86
CA THR A 5 22.82 19.24 37.14
C THR A 5 22.04 19.41 35.84
N ASN A 6 22.77 19.43 34.73
CA ASN A 6 22.19 19.52 33.38
C ASN A 6 21.65 18.14 32.98
N LYS A 7 20.37 17.86 33.28
CA LYS A 7 19.65 16.72 32.70
C LYS A 7 19.26 17.10 31.27
N GLN A 8 20.18 16.85 30.34
CA GLN A 8 19.86 16.88 28.92
C GLN A 8 19.03 15.64 28.58
N ALA A 9 17.71 15.81 28.56
CA ALA A 9 16.81 14.81 28.02
C ALA A 9 17.11 14.64 26.52
N PHE A 10 17.72 13.52 26.14
CA PHE A 10 17.76 13.08 24.76
C PHE A 10 16.34 12.69 24.34
N SER A 11 15.55 13.68 23.91
CA SER A 11 14.42 13.42 23.02
C SER A 11 15.02 13.00 21.69
N SER A 12 15.28 11.70 21.54
CA SER A 12 15.52 11.11 20.23
C SER A 12 14.17 11.08 19.52
N SER A 13 13.78 12.20 18.91
CA SER A 13 12.82 12.15 17.82
C SER A 13 13.48 11.41 16.67
N PHE A 14 13.43 10.07 16.74
CA PHE A 14 13.77 9.20 15.63
C PHE A 14 12.71 9.47 14.55
N THR A 15 12.89 10.55 13.81
CA THR A 15 12.22 10.74 12.53
C THR A 15 12.87 9.77 11.57
N GLN A 16 12.63 8.47 11.79
CA GLN A 16 12.93 7.44 10.80
C GLN A 16 12.21 7.90 9.54
N ARG A 17 12.99 8.35 8.55
CA ARG A 17 12.46 8.74 7.24
C ARG A 17 11.88 7.47 6.64
N CYS A 18 10.60 7.20 6.94
CA CYS A 18 9.84 6.16 6.27
C CYS A 18 9.81 6.52 4.79
N ARG A 19 10.57 5.76 4.00
CA ARG A 19 10.72 5.96 2.55
C ARG A 19 9.57 5.27 1.83
N TYR A 20 9.12 4.13 2.35
CA TYR A 20 8.03 3.34 1.78
C TYR A 20 6.88 3.24 2.80
N ASP A 21 5.68 3.12 2.27
CA ASP A 21 4.50 2.80 3.06
C ASP A 21 4.42 1.29 3.31
N VAL A 22 4.69 0.49 2.27
CA VAL A 22 4.57 -0.97 2.32
C VAL A 22 5.82 -1.64 1.72
N PHE A 23 6.38 -2.62 2.43
CA PHE A 23 7.30 -3.62 1.90
C PHE A 23 6.53 -4.90 1.56
N LEU A 24 6.75 -5.48 0.38
CA LEU A 24 6.17 -6.76 -0.04
C LEU A 24 7.27 -7.84 -0.04
N SER A 25 7.20 -8.77 0.91
CA SER A 25 8.05 -9.97 0.95
C SER A 25 7.28 -11.16 0.39
N PHE A 26 7.84 -11.86 -0.60
CA PHE A 26 7.17 -12.95 -1.29
C PHE A 26 8.17 -13.83 -2.02
N ARG A 27 7.75 -15.05 -2.38
CA ARG A 27 8.52 -15.89 -3.29
C ARG A 27 8.19 -15.54 -4.73
N GLY A 28 9.18 -15.01 -5.45
CA GLY A 28 8.98 -14.52 -6.81
C GLY A 28 8.52 -15.59 -7.79
N GLU A 29 9.03 -16.82 -7.64
CA GLU A 29 8.62 -17.98 -8.45
C GLU A 29 7.13 -18.31 -8.32
N ASP A 30 6.51 -18.00 -7.18
CA ASP A 30 5.13 -18.41 -6.88
C ASP A 30 4.10 -17.34 -7.23
N THR A 31 4.39 -16.06 -6.94
CA THR A 31 3.36 -15.02 -6.94
C THR A 31 3.72 -13.72 -7.66
N ARG A 32 4.93 -13.59 -8.23
CA ARG A 32 5.41 -12.35 -8.88
C ARG A 32 4.44 -11.84 -9.94
N ASN A 33 4.20 -12.62 -10.99
CA ASN A 33 3.39 -12.20 -12.15
C ASN A 33 1.88 -12.40 -11.96
N GLY A 34 1.44 -12.67 -10.72
CA GLY A 34 0.04 -12.90 -10.40
C GLY A 34 -0.38 -12.07 -9.20
N PHE A 35 -0.60 -12.74 -8.07
CA PHE A 35 -1.14 -12.10 -6.87
C PHE A 35 -0.33 -10.89 -6.39
N THR A 36 1.00 -11.00 -6.28
CA THR A 36 1.81 -9.92 -5.69
C THR A 36 1.93 -8.72 -6.61
N SER A 37 2.10 -8.90 -7.94
CA SER A 37 2.10 -7.77 -8.88
C SER A 37 0.77 -7.04 -8.94
N ASN A 38 -0.35 -7.77 -8.90
CA ASN A 38 -1.68 -7.15 -8.86
C ASN A 38 -1.90 -6.36 -7.56
N LEU A 39 -1.52 -6.92 -6.40
CA LEU A 39 -1.57 -6.21 -5.12
C LEU A 39 -0.73 -4.93 -5.18
N ASN A 40 0.52 -5.04 -5.62
CA ASN A 40 1.42 -3.89 -5.77
C ASN A 40 0.89 -2.83 -6.73
N GLY A 41 0.33 -3.25 -7.87
CA GLY A 41 -0.29 -2.37 -8.85
C GLY A 41 -1.45 -1.59 -8.24
N ILE A 42 -2.33 -2.26 -7.50
CA ILE A 42 -3.46 -1.63 -6.82
C ILE A 42 -2.98 -0.66 -5.73
N LEU A 43 -2.02 -1.05 -4.89
CA LEU A 43 -1.45 -0.17 -3.87
C LEU A 43 -0.83 1.09 -4.50
N ARG A 44 0.01 0.93 -5.53
CA ARG A 44 0.68 2.05 -6.22
C ARG A 44 -0.28 2.94 -6.99
N HIS A 45 -1.27 2.36 -7.67
CA HIS A 45 -2.31 3.11 -8.38
C HIS A 45 -3.06 4.04 -7.41
N ASN A 46 -3.26 3.58 -6.19
CA ASN A 46 -3.90 4.32 -5.11
C ASN A 46 -2.92 5.19 -4.29
N GLY A 47 -1.67 5.31 -4.75
CA GLY A 47 -0.70 6.24 -4.19
C GLY A 47 0.04 5.77 -2.93
N ILE A 48 -0.07 4.49 -2.59
CA ILE A 48 0.70 3.85 -1.51
C ILE A 48 2.08 3.53 -2.07
N ASN A 49 3.13 4.11 -1.47
CA ASN A 49 4.49 3.89 -1.95
C ASN A 49 4.99 2.52 -1.52
N THR A 50 5.11 1.59 -2.47
CA THR A 50 5.50 0.21 -2.19
C THR A 50 6.94 -0.06 -2.62
N PHE A 51 7.63 -0.87 -1.83
CA PHE A 51 8.81 -1.61 -2.26
C PHE A 51 8.41 -3.07 -2.49
N MET A 52 8.58 -3.55 -3.71
CA MET A 52 8.38 -4.95 -4.07
C MET A 52 9.75 -5.59 -4.21
N ASP A 53 10.06 -6.59 -3.38
CA ASP A 53 11.29 -7.35 -3.51
C ASP A 53 11.30 -8.15 -4.82
N ASP A 54 12.09 -7.70 -5.80
CA ASP A 54 12.26 -8.43 -7.04
C ASP A 54 13.48 -9.36 -6.95
N GLU A 55 13.26 -10.56 -6.38
CA GLU A 55 14.30 -11.61 -6.21
C GLU A 55 15.08 -11.98 -7.51
N LEU A 56 14.68 -11.50 -8.70
CA LEU A 56 15.32 -11.85 -9.98
C LEU A 56 16.73 -11.24 -10.17
N GLN A 57 17.11 -10.20 -9.42
CA GLN A 57 18.32 -9.43 -9.73
C GLN A 57 19.56 -9.73 -8.88
N ARG A 58 19.57 -10.65 -7.90
CA ARG A 58 20.66 -10.66 -6.88
C ARG A 58 21.20 -12.05 -6.48
N GLY A 59 22.48 -12.06 -6.10
CA GLY A 59 23.25 -13.23 -5.64
C GLY A 59 22.93 -13.67 -4.20
N ASN A 60 23.85 -14.39 -3.54
CA ASN A 60 23.56 -15.22 -2.35
C ASN A 60 23.25 -14.50 -1.00
N ARG A 61 23.26 -13.16 -0.91
CA ARG A 61 23.08 -12.42 0.37
C ARG A 61 22.14 -11.24 0.24
N ILE A 62 21.27 -11.03 1.25
CA ILE A 62 20.40 -9.84 1.29
C ILE A 62 21.22 -8.58 1.07
N SER A 63 20.91 -7.87 -0.01
CA SER A 63 21.54 -6.59 -0.33
C SER A 63 21.19 -5.55 0.71
N THR A 64 22.14 -4.67 1.05
CA THR A 64 21.93 -3.55 1.97
C THR A 64 20.67 -2.74 1.65
N GLU A 65 20.39 -2.53 0.36
CA GLU A 65 19.20 -1.81 -0.10
C GLU A 65 17.87 -2.44 0.32
N ILE A 66 17.79 -3.77 0.39
CA ILE A 66 16.57 -4.49 0.79
C ILE A 66 16.40 -4.42 2.31
N LEU A 67 17.48 -4.53 3.08
CA LEU A 67 17.44 -4.29 4.52
C LEU A 67 16.98 -2.86 4.83
N GLU A 68 17.53 -1.88 4.13
CA GLU A 68 17.11 -0.47 4.23
C GLU A 68 15.65 -0.27 3.81
N ALA A 69 15.18 -0.96 2.77
CA ALA A 69 13.78 -0.91 2.35
C ALA A 69 12.85 -1.48 3.43
N ILE A 70 13.20 -2.60 4.05
CA ILE A 70 12.44 -3.17 5.17
C ILE A 70 12.43 -2.18 6.34
N GLU A 71 13.59 -1.67 6.75
CA GLU A 71 13.70 -0.73 7.88
C GLU A 71 12.99 0.61 7.64
N SER A 72 12.91 1.05 6.38
CA SER A 72 12.27 2.31 5.99
C SER A 72 10.80 2.16 5.58
N SER A 73 10.21 0.98 5.77
CA SER A 73 8.79 0.72 5.51
C SER A 73 7.96 0.82 6.78
N LYS A 74 6.72 1.31 6.68
CA LYS A 74 5.80 1.36 7.85
C LYS A 74 5.04 0.05 8.03
N ILE A 75 4.73 -0.63 6.92
CA ILE A 75 4.02 -1.90 6.86
C ILE A 75 4.86 -2.90 6.09
N SER A 76 4.89 -4.14 6.54
CA SER A 76 5.43 -5.27 5.79
C SER A 76 4.34 -6.31 5.55
N ILE A 77 4.09 -6.66 4.29
CA ILE A 77 3.18 -7.74 3.91
C ILE A 77 4.02 -8.94 3.53
N ILE A 78 3.77 -10.08 4.18
CA ILE A 78 4.48 -11.34 3.93
C ILE A 78 3.54 -12.27 3.19
N VAL A 79 3.82 -12.60 1.93
CA VAL A 79 3.03 -13.53 1.14
C VAL A 79 3.63 -14.94 1.25
N PHE A 80 3.17 -15.70 2.24
CA PHE A 80 3.54 -17.10 2.39
C PHE A 80 2.92 -17.95 1.28
N SER A 81 3.77 -18.54 0.46
CA SER A 81 3.42 -19.40 -0.66
C SER A 81 4.13 -20.77 -0.56
N LYS A 82 3.81 -21.69 -1.48
CA LYS A 82 4.27 -23.09 -1.43
C LYS A 82 5.80 -23.22 -1.33
N ASN A 83 6.54 -22.34 -1.98
CA ASN A 83 8.00 -22.38 -2.06
C ASN A 83 8.67 -21.27 -1.25
N TYR A 84 7.96 -20.53 -0.39
CA TYR A 84 8.53 -19.42 0.38
C TYR A 84 9.78 -19.81 1.17
N ALA A 85 9.71 -20.89 1.95
CA ALA A 85 10.84 -21.33 2.78
C ALA A 85 12.01 -21.92 1.98
N THR A 86 11.88 -22.13 0.66
CA THR A 86 13.00 -22.61 -0.17
C THR A 86 14.03 -21.51 -0.40
N SER A 87 13.61 -20.25 -0.37
CA SER A 87 14.46 -19.07 -0.51
C SER A 87 15.03 -18.71 0.86
N THR A 88 16.34 -18.90 1.05
CA THR A 88 17.04 -18.41 2.25
C THR A 88 16.93 -16.89 2.36
N TRP A 89 16.75 -16.21 1.23
CA TRP A 89 16.50 -14.78 1.17
C TRP A 89 15.16 -14.42 1.81
N CYS A 90 14.05 -15.01 1.36
CA CYS A 90 12.73 -14.80 1.98
C CYS A 90 12.74 -15.07 3.49
N LEU A 91 13.54 -16.04 3.95
CA LEU A 91 13.66 -16.37 5.38
C LEU A 91 14.50 -15.35 6.15
N ASP A 92 15.61 -14.87 5.58
CA ASP A 92 16.42 -13.80 6.17
C ASP A 92 15.63 -12.46 6.19
N GLU A 93 14.82 -12.18 5.17
CA GLU A 93 13.90 -11.02 5.13
C GLU A 93 12.84 -11.13 6.22
N LEU A 94 12.23 -12.29 6.38
CA LEU A 94 11.22 -12.54 7.40
C LEU A 94 11.76 -12.26 8.81
N VAL A 95 12.99 -12.71 9.10
CA VAL A 95 13.67 -12.40 10.36
C VAL A 95 13.83 -10.89 10.52
N LYS A 96 14.29 -10.19 9.47
CA LYS A 96 14.47 -8.74 9.52
C LYS A 96 13.16 -7.98 9.73
N ILE A 97 12.09 -8.39 9.06
CA ILE A 97 10.75 -7.81 9.20
C ILE A 97 10.27 -7.93 10.65
N LEU A 98 10.47 -9.09 11.29
CA LEU A 98 10.07 -9.28 12.70
C LEU A 98 10.97 -8.51 13.68
N GLU A 99 12.23 -8.24 13.34
CA GLU A 99 13.06 -7.29 14.09
C GLU A 99 12.47 -5.86 13.99
N CYS A 100 12.10 -5.40 12.79
CA CYS A 100 11.46 -4.11 12.59
C CYS A 100 10.08 -4.01 13.25
N LYS A 101 9.33 -5.11 13.31
CA LYS A 101 8.05 -5.20 14.02
C LYS A 101 8.16 -4.84 15.50
N LYS A 102 9.25 -5.26 16.16
CA LYS A 102 9.52 -4.91 17.57
C LYS A 102 9.72 -3.40 17.77
N ASN A 103 10.10 -2.70 16.70
CA ASN A 103 10.28 -1.25 16.67
C ASN A 103 9.04 -0.50 16.13
N GLY A 104 7.88 -1.15 16.06
CA GLY A 104 6.59 -0.52 15.71
C GLY A 104 6.18 -0.66 14.25
N GLN A 105 6.93 -1.36 13.40
CA GLN A 105 6.47 -1.71 12.05
C GLN A 105 5.25 -2.64 12.13
N VAL A 106 4.22 -2.37 11.32
CA VAL A 106 3.03 -3.24 11.22
C VAL A 106 3.33 -4.39 10.26
N VAL A 107 2.92 -5.61 10.61
CA VAL A 107 3.20 -6.80 9.81
C VAL A 107 1.92 -7.57 9.53
N PHE A 108 1.70 -7.87 8.25
CA PHE A 108 0.52 -8.58 7.77
C PHE A 108 0.89 -9.85 6.99
N PRO A 109 0.64 -11.05 7.53
CA PRO A 109 0.79 -12.28 6.78
C PRO A 109 -0.38 -12.52 5.81
N VAL A 110 -0.07 -12.98 4.61
CA VAL A 110 -1.02 -13.51 3.62
C VAL A 110 -0.60 -14.94 3.30
N PHE A 111 -1.46 -15.90 3.62
CA PHE A 111 -1.24 -17.32 3.34
C PHE A 111 -1.85 -17.66 1.98
N TYR A 112 -1.04 -17.57 0.93
CA TYR A 112 -1.46 -17.75 -0.46
C TYR A 112 -1.38 -19.22 -0.89
N LYS A 113 -2.53 -19.89 -0.92
CA LYS A 113 -2.67 -21.33 -1.26
C LYS A 113 -1.82 -22.24 -0.37
N VAL A 114 -1.61 -21.83 0.88
CA VAL A 114 -0.89 -22.57 1.92
C VAL A 114 -1.68 -22.48 3.21
N ASP A 115 -1.78 -23.59 3.93
CA ASP A 115 -2.41 -23.64 5.25
C ASP A 115 -1.51 -22.95 6.31
N PRO A 116 -1.99 -21.91 7.02
CA PRO A 116 -1.26 -21.24 8.10
C PRO A 116 -0.72 -22.20 9.16
N SER A 117 -1.44 -23.28 9.46
CA SER A 117 -1.01 -24.27 10.45
C SER A 117 0.27 -25.00 10.03
N LYS A 118 0.46 -25.22 8.73
CA LYS A 118 1.68 -25.85 8.17
C LYS A 118 2.87 -24.91 8.23
N VAL A 119 2.65 -23.61 8.00
CA VAL A 119 3.69 -22.58 8.20
C VAL A 119 4.07 -22.49 9.67
N ARG A 120 3.07 -22.45 10.57
CA ARG A 120 3.25 -22.31 12.03
C ARG A 120 3.97 -23.45 12.71
N SER A 121 3.60 -24.68 12.32
CA SER A 121 4.20 -25.90 12.87
C SER A 121 5.38 -26.41 12.04
N GLN A 122 5.75 -25.69 10.96
CA GLN A 122 6.75 -26.09 9.98
C GLN A 122 6.59 -27.56 9.55
N LYS A 123 5.37 -27.96 9.23
CA LYS A 123 5.02 -29.34 8.79
C LYS A 123 4.89 -29.42 7.27
N GLY A 124 5.01 -30.63 6.73
CA GLY A 124 5.00 -30.88 5.29
C GLY A 124 6.18 -30.18 4.60
N LYS A 125 5.95 -29.57 3.44
CA LYS A 125 7.00 -28.97 2.62
C LYS A 125 7.87 -27.93 3.37
N PHE A 126 7.30 -27.14 4.28
CA PHE A 126 8.08 -26.19 5.08
C PHE A 126 9.09 -26.91 5.98
N GLY A 127 8.69 -28.01 6.61
CA GLY A 127 9.57 -28.82 7.47
C GLY A 127 10.66 -29.54 6.70
N GLU A 128 10.31 -30.16 5.57
CA GLU A 128 11.24 -30.84 4.67
C GLU A 128 12.34 -29.89 4.18
N VAL A 129 11.95 -28.68 3.77
CA VAL A 129 12.88 -27.67 3.26
C VAL A 129 13.78 -27.13 4.38
N LEU A 130 13.24 -26.91 5.58
CA LEU A 130 14.05 -26.45 6.72
C LEU A 130 15.04 -27.52 7.19
N ALA A 131 14.68 -28.81 7.14
CA ALA A 131 15.62 -29.90 7.42
C ALA A 131 16.78 -29.92 6.41
N LYS A 132 16.49 -29.72 5.11
CA LYS A 132 17.55 -29.58 4.09
C LYS A 132 18.43 -28.36 4.35
N HIS A 133 17.86 -27.24 4.80
CA HIS A 133 18.64 -26.08 5.21
C HIS A 133 19.49 -26.35 6.44
N GLU A 134 19.04 -27.15 7.41
CA GLU A 134 19.86 -27.56 8.57
C GLU A 134 21.10 -28.33 8.12
N GLU A 135 20.99 -29.18 7.10
CA GLU A 135 22.15 -29.87 6.51
C GLU A 135 23.11 -28.89 5.81
N ASN A 136 22.56 -27.98 5.00
CA ASN A 136 23.34 -26.98 4.26
C ASN A 136 24.06 -25.97 5.18
N PHE A 137 23.44 -25.63 6.31
CA PHE A 137 23.93 -24.67 7.29
C PHE A 137 24.30 -25.36 8.61
N LYS A 138 24.81 -26.60 8.55
CA LYS A 138 25.16 -27.41 9.73
C LYS A 138 26.14 -26.74 10.71
N TYR A 139 26.92 -25.77 10.25
CA TYR A 139 27.86 -24.99 11.08
C TYR A 139 27.27 -23.68 11.62
N ASP A 140 26.05 -23.31 11.18
CA ASP A 140 25.30 -22.13 11.63
C ASP A 140 23.89 -22.57 12.07
N THR A 141 23.84 -23.42 13.10
CA THR A 141 22.59 -23.97 13.64
C THR A 141 21.65 -22.86 14.11
N ASN A 142 22.20 -21.74 14.58
CA ASN A 142 21.43 -20.58 15.04
C ASN A 142 20.62 -19.94 13.91
N LYS A 143 21.13 -19.96 12.67
CA LYS A 143 20.44 -19.36 11.52
C LYS A 143 19.12 -20.06 11.22
N VAL A 144 19.09 -21.39 11.13
CA VAL A 144 17.84 -22.11 10.84
C VAL A 144 16.85 -22.03 12.00
N GLN A 145 17.34 -22.01 13.25
CA GLN A 145 16.47 -21.80 14.41
C GLN A 145 15.82 -20.41 14.40
N ARG A 146 16.54 -19.37 13.99
CA ARG A 146 15.96 -18.03 13.79
C ARG A 146 14.86 -18.05 12.72
N TRP A 147 15.07 -18.75 11.61
CA TRP A 147 14.04 -18.91 10.58
C TRP A 147 12.80 -19.65 11.07
N ARG A 148 12.98 -20.74 11.84
CA ARG A 148 11.87 -21.49 12.46
C ARG A 148 11.07 -20.60 13.40
N ALA A 149 11.74 -19.86 14.29
CA ALA A 149 11.10 -18.93 15.20
C ALA A 149 10.33 -17.84 14.45
N ALA A 150 10.93 -17.28 13.39
CA ALA A 150 10.31 -16.24 12.59
C ALA A 150 9.06 -16.72 11.84
N LEU A 151 9.10 -17.92 11.24
CA LEU A 151 7.93 -18.55 10.61
C LEU A 151 6.81 -18.79 11.62
N ASN A 152 7.15 -19.28 12.81
CA ASN A 152 6.18 -19.50 13.88
C ASN A 152 5.54 -18.16 14.32
N GLU A 153 6.34 -17.15 14.65
CA GLU A 153 5.87 -15.85 15.10
C GLU A 153 4.97 -15.18 14.05
N ALA A 154 5.44 -15.05 12.81
CA ALA A 154 4.68 -14.41 11.74
C ALA A 154 3.36 -15.14 11.44
N SER A 155 3.33 -16.47 11.56
CA SER A 155 2.12 -17.27 11.33
C SER A 155 1.07 -17.20 12.45
N ASN A 156 1.43 -16.60 13.60
CA ASN A 156 0.52 -16.32 14.70
C ASN A 156 -0.06 -14.91 14.63
N LEU A 157 0.39 -14.07 13.69
CA LEU A 157 -0.18 -12.75 13.46
C LEU A 157 -1.52 -12.86 12.71
N SER A 158 -2.41 -11.91 12.96
CA SER A 158 -3.66 -11.76 12.21
C SER A 158 -3.37 -11.41 10.76
N GLY A 159 -4.03 -12.10 9.83
CA GLY A 159 -3.87 -11.88 8.40
C GLY A 159 -4.86 -12.69 7.59
N TRP A 160 -4.57 -12.88 6.31
CA TRP A 160 -5.53 -13.47 5.36
C TRP A 160 -5.09 -14.84 4.87
N HIS A 161 -6.07 -15.72 4.67
CA HIS A 161 -5.84 -17.04 4.11
C HIS A 161 -6.59 -17.17 2.78
N TYR A 162 -5.84 -17.47 1.71
CA TYR A 162 -6.39 -17.67 0.37
C TYR A 162 -6.31 -19.14 -0.02
N LYS A 163 -7.44 -19.83 -0.17
CA LYS A 163 -7.47 -21.26 -0.56
C LYS A 163 -7.90 -21.51 -2.00
N ASN A 164 -7.99 -20.46 -2.83
CA ASN A 164 -8.61 -20.52 -4.15
C ASN A 164 -10.13 -20.82 -4.10
N ASP A 165 -10.74 -20.46 -2.98
CA ASP A 165 -12.17 -20.58 -2.65
C ASP A 165 -12.98 -19.32 -3.01
N ARG A 166 -12.29 -18.22 -3.34
CA ARG A 166 -12.90 -16.98 -3.82
C ARG A 166 -12.01 -16.30 -4.88
N PRO A 167 -12.53 -15.28 -5.60
CA PRO A 167 -11.72 -14.50 -6.53
C PRO A 167 -10.53 -13.80 -5.84
N GLN A 168 -9.36 -13.80 -6.47
CA GLN A 168 -8.15 -13.16 -5.93
C GLN A 168 -8.34 -11.65 -5.69
N PHE A 169 -9.09 -10.98 -6.56
CA PHE A 169 -9.30 -9.53 -6.45
C PHE A 169 -10.01 -9.15 -5.14
N ARG A 170 -10.94 -9.97 -4.62
CA ARG A 170 -11.62 -9.72 -3.34
C ARG A 170 -10.63 -9.69 -2.19
N LEU A 171 -9.65 -10.59 -2.19
CA LEU A 171 -8.57 -10.57 -1.21
C LEU A 171 -7.70 -9.33 -1.33
N ILE A 172 -7.36 -8.93 -2.56
CA ILE A 172 -6.56 -7.72 -2.76
C ILE A 172 -7.30 -6.47 -2.27
N GLN A 173 -8.62 -6.39 -2.52
CA GLN A 173 -9.47 -5.30 -2.02
C GLN A 173 -9.44 -5.23 -0.49
N GLU A 174 -9.66 -6.35 0.20
CA GLU A 174 -9.61 -6.40 1.68
C GLU A 174 -8.25 -5.95 2.24
N ILE A 175 -7.16 -6.42 1.65
CA ILE A 175 -5.80 -6.01 2.05
C ILE A 175 -5.62 -4.51 1.85
N PHE A 176 -6.05 -3.99 0.70
CA PHE A 176 -5.95 -2.58 0.37
C PHE A 176 -6.79 -1.71 1.33
N GLU A 177 -8.00 -2.12 1.67
CA GLU A 177 -8.85 -1.42 2.63
C GLU A 177 -8.22 -1.37 4.03
N GLU A 178 -7.66 -2.49 4.48
CA GLU A 178 -6.98 -2.58 5.78
C GLU A 178 -5.75 -1.64 5.83
N ILE A 179 -4.95 -1.62 4.77
CA ILE A 179 -3.80 -0.71 4.65
C ILE A 179 -4.27 0.74 4.61
N SER A 180 -5.37 1.02 3.92
CA SER A 180 -5.92 2.37 3.80
C SER A 180 -6.43 2.91 5.13
N LYS A 181 -6.97 2.05 6.01
CA LYS A 181 -7.40 2.40 7.38
C LYS A 181 -6.22 2.69 8.31
N SER A 182 -5.07 2.05 8.09
CA SER A 182 -3.90 2.24 8.94
C SER A 182 -3.37 3.69 8.90
N GLU A 183 -2.89 4.22 10.03
CA GLU A 183 -2.42 5.62 10.14
C GLU A 183 -1.27 5.99 9.18
N VAL A 184 -0.65 4.97 8.60
CA VAL A 184 0.44 5.04 7.63
C VAL A 184 0.05 5.78 6.35
N SER A 185 -1.21 5.68 5.92
CA SER A 185 -1.77 6.32 4.71
C SER A 185 -2.10 7.81 4.90
N LYS A 186 -2.16 8.30 6.15
CA LYS A 186 -2.60 9.66 6.49
C LYS A 186 -1.64 10.76 6.03
N LYS A 187 -0.39 10.42 5.67
CA LYS A 187 0.64 11.40 5.22
C LYS A 187 0.34 11.99 3.84
N HIS A 188 -0.49 11.29 3.05
CA HIS A 188 -1.13 11.82 1.85
C HIS A 188 -2.59 11.39 1.91
N ARG A 189 -3.45 12.13 2.65
CA ARG A 189 -4.88 11.80 2.68
C ARG A 189 -5.40 11.77 1.24
N ARG A 190 -5.58 10.57 0.71
CA ARG A 190 -6.24 10.28 -0.54
C ARG A 190 -7.52 9.57 -0.16
N LEU A 191 -8.68 10.14 -0.50
CA LEU A 191 -9.94 9.44 -0.31
C LEU A 191 -10.14 8.50 -1.48
N LEU A 192 -10.38 7.23 -1.13
CA LEU A 192 -10.63 6.16 -2.07
C LEU A 192 -11.99 5.59 -1.69
N CYS A 193 -12.99 5.95 -2.47
CA CYS A 193 -14.37 5.54 -2.24
C CYS A 193 -14.68 4.41 -3.22
N TYR A 194 -14.73 3.19 -2.70
CA TYR A 194 -15.22 2.01 -3.41
C TYR A 194 -16.44 1.45 -2.66
N GLU A 195 -17.49 1.17 -3.43
CA GLU A 195 -18.69 0.38 -3.13
C GLU A 195 -19.62 0.83 -1.97
N ASP A 196 -19.17 1.27 -0.77
CA ASP A 196 -20.07 1.20 0.41
C ASP A 196 -20.38 2.47 1.22
N ASP A 197 -19.77 3.64 0.96
CA ASP A 197 -20.23 4.88 1.65
C ASP A 197 -19.93 6.19 0.86
N PRO A 198 -20.84 6.64 -0.01
CA PRO A 198 -20.68 7.85 -0.82
C PRO A 198 -20.91 9.16 -0.04
N GLU A 199 -21.41 9.10 1.20
CA GLU A 199 -21.76 10.30 1.97
C GLU A 199 -20.54 11.02 2.55
N VAL A 200 -19.37 10.36 2.53
CA VAL A 200 -18.10 10.91 2.99
C VAL A 200 -17.70 12.21 2.26
N LEU A 201 -18.19 12.48 1.05
CA LEU A 201 -17.84 13.70 0.30
C LEU A 201 -18.74 14.92 0.60
N ASN A 202 -19.71 14.79 1.51
CA ASN A 202 -20.66 15.85 1.87
C ASN A 202 -20.43 16.49 3.26
N GLY A 203 -19.42 16.04 4.02
CA GLY A 203 -19.11 16.57 5.36
C GLY A 203 -18.31 17.88 5.35
N ASP A 204 -18.51 18.73 6.34
CA ASP A 204 -17.89 20.07 6.42
C ASP A 204 -16.51 20.13 7.11
N THR A 205 -16.01 19.02 7.69
CA THR A 205 -14.82 19.07 8.55
C THR A 205 -13.91 17.87 8.33
N GLY A 206 -12.69 18.11 7.81
CA GLY A 206 -11.64 17.10 7.64
C GLY A 206 -11.04 16.98 6.23
N PHE A 207 -11.55 17.70 5.24
CA PHE A 207 -11.11 17.59 3.84
C PHE A 207 -9.99 18.53 3.41
N ASP A 208 -9.62 19.50 4.25
CA ASP A 208 -8.62 20.53 3.90
C ASP A 208 -7.20 19.99 3.69
N GLU A 209 -6.89 18.78 4.19
CA GLU A 209 -5.59 18.14 3.99
C GLU A 209 -5.57 17.11 2.85
N ILE A 210 -6.74 16.83 2.24
CA ILE A 210 -6.85 15.83 1.19
C ILE A 210 -6.20 16.36 -0.09
N ARG A 211 -5.22 15.60 -0.59
CA ARG A 211 -4.47 15.94 -1.80
C ARG A 211 -4.89 15.14 -3.01
N GLY A 212 -5.60 14.04 -2.84
CA GLY A 212 -6.15 13.30 -3.97
C GLY A 212 -7.47 12.61 -3.65
N ILE A 213 -8.30 12.45 -4.67
CA ILE A 213 -9.56 11.71 -4.57
C ILE A 213 -9.64 10.80 -5.79
N THR A 214 -9.85 9.51 -5.56
CA THR A 214 -10.28 8.57 -6.61
C THR A 214 -11.63 8.01 -6.22
N LEU A 215 -12.64 8.34 -7.01
CA LEU A 215 -14.02 7.88 -6.84
C LEU A 215 -14.35 6.99 -8.04
N SER A 216 -14.56 5.70 -7.80
CA SER A 216 -14.81 4.72 -8.86
C SER A 216 -15.88 3.75 -8.43
N LEU A 217 -17.08 3.93 -8.98
CA LEU A 217 -18.23 3.10 -8.66
C LEU A 217 -18.41 1.97 -9.68
N PRO A 218 -18.97 0.82 -9.29
CA PRO A 218 -19.20 -0.29 -10.22
C PRO A 218 -20.29 0.04 -11.25
N GLN A 219 -21.25 0.90 -10.90
CA GLN A 219 -22.32 1.37 -11.78
C GLN A 219 -22.49 2.89 -11.70
N PRO A 220 -22.95 3.55 -12.79
CA PRO A 220 -23.23 4.98 -12.79
C PRO A 220 -24.16 5.40 -11.66
N ARG A 221 -23.74 6.36 -10.84
CA ARG A 221 -24.55 6.90 -9.74
C ARG A 221 -24.55 8.42 -9.77
N LYS A 222 -25.72 9.02 -9.53
CA LYS A 222 -25.86 10.46 -9.30
C LYS A 222 -25.34 10.82 -7.91
N MET A 223 -24.41 11.78 -7.84
CA MET A 223 -23.84 12.28 -6.60
C MET A 223 -23.64 13.80 -6.67
N GLN A 224 -23.87 14.48 -5.55
CA GLN A 224 -23.45 15.86 -5.37
C GLN A 224 -21.99 15.89 -4.88
N LEU A 225 -21.17 16.76 -5.48
CA LEU A 225 -19.75 16.87 -5.17
C LEU A 225 -19.39 18.33 -4.86
N ASN A 226 -18.99 18.61 -3.62
CA ASN A 226 -18.61 19.95 -3.16
C ASN A 226 -17.09 20.15 -3.17
N LEU A 227 -16.47 20.03 -4.35
CA LEU A 227 -15.00 20.02 -4.50
C LEU A 227 -14.34 21.37 -4.23
N GLY A 228 -15.07 22.49 -4.37
CA GLY A 228 -14.53 23.83 -4.14
C GLY A 228 -14.01 24.08 -2.72
N LYS A 229 -14.48 23.33 -1.72
CA LYS A 229 -14.01 23.44 -0.33
C LYS A 229 -12.63 22.79 -0.13
N MET A 230 -12.21 21.89 -1.03
CA MET A 230 -11.01 21.06 -0.86
C MET A 230 -9.75 21.75 -1.39
N LYS A 231 -9.27 22.77 -0.67
CA LYS A 231 -8.18 23.66 -1.12
C LYS A 231 -6.83 22.96 -1.38
N SER A 232 -6.57 21.85 -0.68
CA SER A 232 -5.33 21.08 -0.86
C SER A 232 -5.38 20.06 -1.99
N LEU A 233 -6.55 19.86 -2.62
CA LEU A 233 -6.73 18.82 -3.63
C LEU A 233 -5.85 19.07 -4.86
N LYS A 234 -5.10 18.04 -5.26
CA LYS A 234 -4.16 18.05 -6.39
C LYS A 234 -4.51 17.02 -7.46
N TYR A 235 -5.10 15.90 -7.09
CA TYR A 235 -5.37 14.79 -8.00
C TYR A 235 -6.83 14.37 -7.88
N LEU A 236 -7.58 14.41 -8.97
CA LEU A 236 -8.99 13.98 -8.98
C LEU A 236 -9.22 12.98 -10.10
N THR A 237 -9.64 11.78 -9.74
CA THR A 237 -10.07 10.73 -10.68
C THR A 237 -11.50 10.31 -10.36
N ILE A 238 -12.40 10.41 -11.33
CA ILE A 238 -13.81 10.06 -11.18
C ILE A 238 -14.24 9.12 -12.30
N ARG A 239 -14.91 8.02 -11.92
CA ARG A 239 -15.48 7.00 -12.80
C ARG A 239 -16.88 6.62 -12.33
N ASN A 240 -17.81 6.50 -13.29
CA ASN A 240 -19.19 6.09 -13.05
C ASN A 240 -19.93 6.97 -12.02
N VAL A 241 -19.64 8.28 -12.04
CA VAL A 241 -20.34 9.27 -11.21
C VAL A 241 -20.79 10.42 -12.08
N THR A 242 -22.09 10.67 -12.06
CA THR A 242 -22.74 11.80 -12.72
C THR A 242 -23.04 12.87 -11.68
N CYS A 243 -22.62 14.10 -11.92
CA CYS A 243 -22.83 15.23 -11.01
C CYS A 243 -23.53 16.36 -11.75
N GLU A 244 -24.80 16.64 -11.43
CA GLU A 244 -25.60 17.64 -12.16
C GLU A 244 -25.26 19.08 -11.73
N ASP A 245 -24.81 19.28 -10.49
CA ASP A 245 -24.62 20.60 -9.87
C ASP A 245 -23.16 20.89 -9.52
N LEU A 246 -22.20 20.57 -10.40
CA LEU A 246 -20.79 20.88 -10.16
C LEU A 246 -20.54 22.40 -10.21
N LYS A 247 -20.44 23.05 -9.04
CA LYS A 247 -20.29 24.51 -8.94
C LYS A 247 -18.87 25.01 -9.13
N SER A 248 -17.89 24.27 -8.64
CA SER A 248 -16.50 24.72 -8.62
C SER A 248 -15.51 23.57 -8.52
N LEU A 249 -14.30 23.82 -9.02
CA LEU A 249 -13.15 22.95 -8.92
C LEU A 249 -12.00 23.69 -8.21
N PRO A 250 -11.16 22.99 -7.43
CA PRO A 250 -10.05 23.63 -6.75
C PRO A 250 -8.93 24.02 -7.72
N ASN A 251 -8.55 25.30 -7.76
CA ASN A 251 -7.46 25.85 -8.60
C ASN A 251 -6.08 25.23 -8.31
N GLY A 252 -5.97 24.45 -7.25
CA GLY A 252 -4.78 23.68 -6.90
C GLY A 252 -4.58 22.40 -7.72
N LEU A 253 -5.56 21.98 -8.54
CA LEU A 253 -5.52 20.72 -9.28
C LEU A 253 -4.34 20.65 -10.24
N ARG A 254 -3.72 19.48 -10.28
CA ARG A 254 -2.65 19.09 -11.20
C ARG A 254 -3.08 17.98 -12.15
N LEU A 255 -4.01 17.13 -11.71
CA LEU A 255 -4.61 16.09 -12.53
C LEU A 255 -6.13 16.10 -12.33
N LEU A 256 -6.84 16.17 -13.44
CA LEU A 256 -8.29 16.03 -13.52
C LEU A 256 -8.62 14.95 -14.53
N ASP A 257 -9.12 13.82 -14.05
CA ASP A 257 -9.46 12.66 -14.85
C ASP A 257 -10.91 12.24 -14.57
N TRP A 258 -11.85 12.70 -15.39
CA TRP A 258 -13.28 12.55 -15.15
C TRP A 258 -13.98 12.12 -16.43
N ASN A 259 -14.29 10.83 -16.54
CA ASN A 259 -15.03 10.29 -17.69
C ASN A 259 -16.48 10.77 -17.63
N GLU A 260 -17.04 11.17 -18.78
CA GLU A 260 -18.40 11.71 -18.88
C GLU A 260 -18.57 12.94 -17.97
N PHE A 261 -17.61 13.86 -18.03
CA PHE A 261 -17.64 15.11 -17.28
C PHE A 261 -18.96 15.85 -17.56
N PRO A 262 -19.66 16.32 -16.52
CA PRO A 262 -21.07 16.67 -16.63
C PRO A 262 -21.36 18.03 -17.26
N LEU A 263 -20.36 18.93 -17.32
CA LEU A 263 -20.54 20.28 -17.85
C LEU A 263 -20.01 20.38 -19.28
N SER A 264 -20.64 21.25 -20.07
CA SER A 264 -20.19 21.59 -21.42
C SER A 264 -18.99 22.54 -21.44
N SER A 265 -18.61 23.11 -20.29
CA SER A 265 -17.38 23.91 -20.12
C SER A 265 -16.81 23.69 -18.71
N LEU A 266 -15.55 24.07 -18.49
CA LEU A 266 -15.02 24.15 -17.12
C LEU A 266 -15.78 25.22 -16.32
N PRO A 267 -15.93 25.07 -14.98
CA PRO A 267 -16.52 26.10 -14.15
C PRO A 267 -15.76 27.42 -14.30
N SER A 268 -16.48 28.55 -14.42
CA SER A 268 -15.87 29.88 -14.62
C SER A 268 -14.95 30.33 -13.48
N THR A 269 -15.11 29.75 -12.28
CA THR A 269 -14.27 30.00 -11.11
C THR A 269 -12.98 29.19 -11.10
N PHE A 270 -12.83 28.22 -12.01
CA PHE A 270 -11.69 27.34 -12.07
C PHE A 270 -10.59 27.92 -12.94
N GLU A 271 -9.45 28.19 -12.33
CA GLU A 271 -8.24 28.67 -13.00
C GLU A 271 -7.24 27.51 -13.15
N PRO A 272 -7.12 26.89 -14.33
CA PRO A 272 -6.33 25.67 -14.56
C PRO A 272 -4.81 25.93 -14.62
N THR A 273 -4.28 26.96 -13.94
CA THR A 273 -2.88 27.39 -14.01
C THR A 273 -1.86 26.33 -13.55
N LYS A 274 -2.31 25.35 -12.75
CA LYS A 274 -1.47 24.26 -12.21
C LYS A 274 -1.80 22.90 -12.83
N LEU A 275 -2.77 22.85 -13.74
CA LEU A 275 -3.27 21.62 -14.33
C LEU A 275 -2.24 21.10 -15.34
N VAL A 276 -1.80 19.86 -15.14
CA VAL A 276 -0.81 19.18 -16.00
C VAL A 276 -1.49 18.09 -16.83
N VAL A 277 -2.50 17.43 -16.25
CA VAL A 277 -3.24 16.36 -16.91
C VAL A 277 -4.73 16.67 -16.86
N LEU A 278 -5.34 16.71 -18.03
CA LEU A 278 -6.78 16.84 -18.23
C LEU A 278 -7.26 15.66 -19.07
N ASN A 279 -8.05 14.76 -18.48
CA ASN A 279 -8.65 13.63 -19.17
C ASN A 279 -10.16 13.65 -18.94
N MET A 280 -10.94 13.86 -20.00
CA MET A 280 -12.39 14.00 -19.93
C MET A 280 -13.07 13.22 -21.05
N GLN A 281 -12.71 11.94 -21.18
CA GLN A 281 -13.25 11.11 -22.25
C GLN A 281 -14.77 11.01 -22.20
N ARG A 282 -15.41 10.98 -23.38
CA ARG A 282 -16.87 10.85 -23.54
C ARG A 282 -17.67 11.99 -22.88
N SER A 283 -17.05 13.15 -22.70
CA SER A 283 -17.72 14.35 -22.19
C SER A 283 -18.18 15.23 -23.35
N HIS A 284 -19.19 16.07 -23.10
CA HIS A 284 -19.66 17.09 -24.06
C HIS A 284 -18.96 18.44 -23.86
N ILE A 285 -17.73 18.41 -23.34
CA ILE A 285 -17.02 19.63 -22.97
C ILE A 285 -16.39 20.29 -24.21
N GLU A 286 -16.63 21.58 -24.34
CA GLU A 286 -15.94 22.46 -25.27
C GLU A 286 -14.83 23.18 -24.50
N LEU A 287 -13.57 22.95 -24.89
CA LEU A 287 -12.43 23.64 -24.30
C LEU A 287 -12.10 24.87 -25.15
N ASP A 288 -11.89 26.01 -24.48
CA ASP A 288 -11.39 27.21 -25.14
C ASP A 288 -10.05 26.94 -25.83
N LYS A 289 -9.72 27.77 -26.84
CA LYS A 289 -8.49 27.70 -27.65
C LYS A 289 -7.17 27.74 -26.85
N ASN A 290 -7.23 27.98 -25.54
CA ASN A 290 -6.07 28.00 -24.64
C ASN A 290 -5.65 26.59 -24.16
N PHE A 291 -6.39 25.54 -24.52
CA PHE A 291 -5.99 24.14 -24.34
C PHE A 291 -5.52 23.57 -25.68
N GLU A 292 -4.36 24.02 -26.16
CA GLU A 292 -3.69 23.36 -27.29
C GLU A 292 -3.13 22.01 -26.81
N VAL A 293 -3.44 20.96 -27.59
CA VAL A 293 -3.06 19.55 -27.35
C VAL A 293 -1.60 19.31 -27.73
#